data_AF-A0A840FPH4-F1
#
_entry.id   AF-A0A840FPH4-F1
#
_cell.length_a   1.000
_cell.length_b   1.000
_cell.length_c   1.000
_cell.angle_alpha   90.00
_cell.angle_beta   90.00
_cell.angle_gamma   90.00
#
_symmetry.space_group_name_H-M   'P 1'
#
loop_
_entity.id
_entity.type
_entity.pdbx_description
1 polymer ?
#
loop_
_entity_poly.entity_id
_entity_poly.type
_entity_poly.pdbx_seq_one_letter_code
_entity_poly.pdbx_strand_id
1 'polypeptide(L)'
;MATAQAIDTGEYKLFPSPRNVHRIVFEHQVFVPHPYALIVMNEFGFKGRYSLFSACRMIDGKMGQVATFEDAADVDVFNRKFVPD
;
A
#
# COMPACT_ATOMS: atom_id res chain seq x y z
N MET A 1 21.89 8.46 4.25
CA MET A 1 20.62 7.71 4.19
C MET A 1 20.08 7.83 2.78
N ALA A 2 19.85 6.74 2.06
CA ALA A 2 19.26 6.83 0.72
C ALA A 2 17.81 7.32 0.86
N THR A 3 17.54 8.57 0.48
CA THR A 3 16.20 9.12 0.41
C THR A 3 15.42 8.31 -0.61
N ALA A 4 14.47 7.49 -0.17
CA ALA A 4 13.58 6.78 -1.08
C ALA A 4 12.81 7.85 -1.88
N GLN A 5 13.00 7.87 -3.20
CA GLN A 5 12.31 8.79 -4.08
C GLN A 5 10.82 8.48 -4.07
N ALA A 6 9.99 9.53 -3.95
CA ALA A 6 8.55 9.38 -4.05
C ALA A 6 8.18 8.91 -5.46
N ILE A 7 7.22 8.00 -5.55
CA ILE A 7 6.67 7.48 -6.80
C ILE A 7 5.38 8.25 -7.09
N ASP A 8 5.28 8.86 -8.26
CA ASP A 8 4.06 9.52 -8.71
C ASP A 8 3.37 8.63 -9.74
N THR A 9 2.10 8.30 -9.47
CA THR A 9 1.26 7.45 -10.34
C THR A 9 0.16 8.25 -11.03
N GLY A 10 0.09 9.57 -10.80
CA GLY A 10 -1.04 10.42 -11.19
C GLY A 10 -2.22 10.32 -10.22
N GLU A 11 -2.58 9.11 -9.77
CA GLU A 11 -3.63 8.89 -8.76
C GLU A 11 -3.14 9.12 -7.34
N TYR A 12 -1.92 8.66 -7.06
CA TYR A 12 -1.28 8.73 -5.75
C TYR A 12 0.15 9.24 -5.87
N LYS A 13 0.54 10.04 -4.88
CA LYS A 13 1.93 10.24 -4.53
C LYS A 13 2.32 9.26 -3.44
N LEU A 14 3.15 8.30 -3.78
CA LEU A 14 3.52 7.15 -2.95
C LEU A 14 4.92 7.33 -2.36
N PHE A 15 5.06 6.98 -1.09
CA PHE A 15 6.31 7.05 -0.34
C PHE A 15 6.70 5.62 0.09
N PRO A 16 7.79 5.05 -0.45
CA PRO A 16 8.22 3.70 -0.13
C PRO A 16 8.64 3.57 1.33
N SER A 17 8.14 2.53 2.00
CA SER A 17 8.67 2.14 3.31
C SER A 17 10.03 1.45 3.14
N PRO A 18 11.02 1.72 4.00
CA PRO A 18 12.26 0.94 4.05
C PRO A 18 12.03 -0.56 4.28
N ARG A 19 10.86 -0.93 4.84
CA ARG A 19 10.47 -2.31 5.12
C ARG A 19 9.90 -3.04 3.89
N ASN A 20 9.66 -2.33 2.79
CA ASN A 20 9.16 -2.96 1.56
C ASN A 20 10.21 -3.89 0.97
N VAL A 21 9.86 -5.16 0.88
CA VAL A 21 10.66 -6.19 0.18
C VAL A 21 10.70 -5.88 -1.31
N HIS A 22 9.59 -5.39 -1.87
CA HIS A 22 9.47 -4.97 -3.26
C HIS A 22 9.15 -3.47 -3.33
N ARG A 23 9.90 -2.71 -4.13
CA ARG A 23 9.59 -1.28 -4.39
C ARG A 23 8.86 -1.12 -5.72
N ILE A 24 7.79 -1.88 -5.86
CA ILE A 24 6.99 -1.99 -7.08
C ILE A 24 5.54 -1.66 -6.72
N VAL A 25 4.90 -0.84 -7.54
CA VAL A 25 3.46 -0.60 -7.49
C VAL A 25 2.82 -1.69 -8.35
N PHE A 26 2.12 -2.63 -7.73
CA PHE A 26 1.44 -3.70 -8.45
C PHE A 26 0.08 -3.23 -8.99
N GLU A 27 -0.47 -4.01 -9.93
CA GLU A 27 -1.69 -3.68 -10.67
C GLU A 27 -2.90 -3.45 -9.75
N HIS A 28 -3.08 -4.31 -8.74
CA HIS A 28 -4.23 -4.24 -7.88
C HIS A 28 -3.92 -3.38 -6.65
N GLN A 29 -4.64 -2.27 -6.49
CA GLN A 29 -4.36 -1.27 -5.46
C GLN A 29 -5.57 -1.03 -4.56
N VAL A 30 -5.32 -0.92 -3.26
CA VAL A 30 -6.34 -0.58 -2.25
C VAL A 30 -5.88 0.65 -1.48
N PHE A 31 -6.66 1.73 -1.55
CA PHE A 31 -6.43 2.91 -0.73
C PHE A 31 -7.02 2.73 0.67
N VAL A 32 -6.16 2.92 1.67
CA VAL A 32 -6.49 2.81 3.09
C VAL A 32 -6.49 4.22 3.68
N PRO A 33 -7.66 4.81 4.01
CA PRO A 33 -7.78 6.17 4.54
C PRO A 33 -7.39 6.28 6.02
N HIS A 34 -6.41 5.48 6.46
CA HIS A 34 -5.89 5.44 7.83
C HIS A 34 -4.37 5.60 7.77
N PRO A 35 -3.86 6.86 7.74
CA PRO A 35 -2.44 7.14 7.52
C PRO A 35 -1.52 6.56 8.60
N TYR A 36 -2.06 6.32 9.80
CA TYR A 36 -1.31 5.81 10.95
C TYR A 36 -1.64 4.35 11.32
N ALA A 37 -2.52 3.67 10.56
CA ALA A 37 -2.83 2.27 10.84
C ALA A 37 -1.57 1.39 10.69
N LEU A 38 -1.34 0.50 11.65
CA LEU A 38 -0.18 -0.39 11.62
C LEU A 38 -0.50 -1.65 10.82
N ILE A 39 -0.17 -1.64 9.53
CA ILE A 39 -0.46 -2.77 8.64
C ILE A 39 0.75 -3.70 8.55
N VAL A 40 0.66 -4.86 9.19
CA VAL A 40 1.68 -5.92 9.10
C VAL A 40 1.31 -6.88 7.96
N MET A 41 1.71 -6.54 6.73
CA MET A 41 1.32 -7.29 5.52
C MET A 41 1.62 -8.80 5.56
N ASN A 42 2.68 -9.22 6.27
CA ASN A 42 3.05 -10.63 6.42
C ASN A 42 1.99 -11.48 7.16
N GLU A 43 1.12 -10.87 7.97
CA GLU A 43 0.12 -11.60 8.77
C GLU A 43 -1.14 -11.99 7.97
N PHE A 44 -1.28 -11.47 6.75
CA PHE A 44 -2.47 -11.68 5.93
C PHE A 44 -2.42 -13.01 5.15
N GLY A 45 -1.23 -13.59 4.94
CA GLY A 45 -1.07 -14.85 4.21
C GLY A 45 -1.41 -14.74 2.72
N PHE A 46 -0.98 -13.65 2.08
CA PHE A 46 -1.14 -13.42 0.64
C PHE A 46 -0.44 -14.48 -0.20
N LYS A 47 -0.97 -14.75 -1.40
CA LYS A 47 -0.39 -15.71 -2.36
C LYS A 47 0.69 -15.07 -3.22
N GLY A 48 0.44 -13.84 -3.67
CA GLY A 48 1.30 -13.09 -4.56
C GLY A 48 2.23 -12.12 -3.83
N ARG A 49 3.03 -11.38 -4.62
CA ARG A 49 3.83 -10.29 -4.09
C ARG A 49 2.95 -9.09 -3.78
N TYR A 50 3.40 -8.32 -2.80
CA TYR A 50 2.71 -7.12 -2.35
C TYR A 50 3.71 -6.04 -1.97
N SER A 51 3.23 -4.79 -1.93
CA SER A 51 3.96 -3.63 -1.41
C SER A 51 3.00 -2.74 -0.64
N LEU A 52 3.49 -2.08 0.41
CA LEU A 52 2.73 -1.09 1.16
C LEU A 52 3.42 0.27 1.10
N PHE A 53 2.66 1.30 0.76
CA PHE A 53 3.17 2.66 0.64
C PHE A 53 2.38 3.59 1.55
N SER A 54 3.04 4.56 2.17
CA SER A 54 2.33 5.76 2.61
C SER A 54 1.94 6.55 1.36
N ALA A 55 0.75 7.15 1.36
CA ALA A 55 0.18 7.73 0.15
C ALA A 55 -0.53 9.05 0.43
N CYS A 56 -0.40 9.97 -0.53
CA CYS A 56 -1.32 11.10 -0.69
C CYS A 56 -2.16 10.84 -1.94
N ARG A 57 -3.48 10.81 -1.81
CA ARG A 57 -4.40 10.67 -2.94
C ARG A 57 -4.55 12.02 -3.63
N MET A 58 -4.26 12.08 -4.93
CA MET A 58 -4.12 13.33 -5.66
C MET A 58 -5.46 14.05 -5.91
N ILE A 59 -6.57 13.30 -6.01
CA ILE A 59 -7.89 13.89 -6.30
C ILE A 59 -8.44 14.76 -5.17
N ASP A 60 -8.12 14.46 -3.91
CA ASP A 60 -8.69 15.13 -2.74
C ASP A 60 -7.66 15.43 -1.65
N GLY A 61 -6.38 15.17 -1.91
CA GLY A 61 -5.29 15.41 -0.97
C GLY A 61 -5.33 14.52 0.28
N LYS A 62 -6.16 13.47 0.31
CA LYS A 62 -6.27 12.62 1.50
C LYS A 62 -5.00 11.82 1.72
N MET A 63 -4.50 11.91 2.94
CA MET A 63 -3.38 11.10 3.42
C MET A 63 -3.89 9.73 3.87
N GLY A 64 -3.13 8.71 3.52
CA GLY A 64 -3.46 7.34 3.84
C GLY A 64 -2.29 6.42 3.52
N GLN A 65 -2.63 5.18 3.23
CA GLN A 65 -1.70 4.17 2.75
C GLN A 65 -2.28 3.52 1.50
N VAL A 66 -1.43 2.98 0.64
CA VAL A 66 -1.85 2.19 -0.52
C VAL A 66 -1.18 0.83 -0.42
N ALA A 67 -2.01 -0.20 -0.26
CA ALA A 67 -1.59 -1.59 -0.38
C ALA A 67 -1.72 -2.00 -1.85
N THR A 68 -0.68 -2.61 -2.40
CA THR A 68 -0.67 -3.06 -3.80
C THR A 68 -0.34 -4.55 -3.87
N PHE A 69 -0.99 -5.27 -4.78
CA PHE A 69 -0.96 -6.73 -4.90
C PHE A 69 -0.78 -7.18 -6.35
N GLU A 70 -0.01 -8.24 -6.53
CA GLU A 70 0.15 -8.92 -7.82
C GLU A 70 -1.07 -9.75 -8.21
N ASP A 71 -1.77 -10.35 -7.24
CA ASP A 71 -2.96 -11.19 -7.46
C ASP A 71 -4.22 -10.46 -6.98
N ALA A 72 -5.27 -10.43 -7.81
CA ALA A 72 -6.56 -9.86 -7.47
C ALA A 72 -7.19 -10.54 -6.25
N ALA A 73 -6.96 -11.85 -6.04
CA ALA A 73 -7.51 -12.57 -4.90
C ALA A 73 -6.95 -12.08 -3.55
N ASP A 74 -5.74 -11.50 -3.54
CA ASP A 74 -5.13 -10.95 -2.34
C ASP A 74 -5.77 -9.62 -1.92
N VAL A 75 -6.40 -8.90 -2.85
CA VAL A 75 -7.25 -7.75 -2.55
C VAL A 75 -8.42 -8.15 -1.67
N ASP A 76 -9.10 -9.25 -2.01
CA ASP A 76 -10.23 -9.77 -1.24
C ASP A 76 -9.80 -10.20 0.17
N VAL A 77 -8.64 -10.87 0.27
CA VAL A 77 -8.06 -11.25 1.56
C VAL A 77 -7.76 -10.01 2.41
N PHE A 78 -7.16 -8.98 1.81
CA PHE A 78 -6.85 -7.74 2.51
C PHE A 78 -8.13 -7.05 3.00
N ASN A 79 -9.11 -6.81 2.11
CA ASN A 79 -10.36 -6.15 2.47
C ASN A 79 -11.15 -6.91 3.53
N ARG A 80 -11.07 -8.24 3.56
CA ARG A 80 -11.75 -9.06 4.58
C ARG A 80 -11.07 -9.01 5.95
N LYS A 81 -9.74 -8.95 5.97
CA LYS A 81 -8.94 -9.07 7.21
C LYS A 81 -8.52 -7.74 7.80
N PHE A 82 -8.41 -6.69 6.99
CA PHE A 82 -7.97 -5.39 7.45
C PHE A 82 -9.05 -4.76 8.33
N VAL A 83 -8.68 -4.49 9.58
CA VAL A 83 -9.47 -3.73 10.54
C VAL A 83 -8.57 -2.58 11.00
N PRO A 84 -8.99 -1.32 10.84
CA PRO A 84 -8.22 -0.20 11.35
C PRO A 84 -8.27 -0.19 12.89
N ASP A 85 -7.10 0.05 13.49
CA ASP A 85 -6.91 0.18 14.95
C ASP A 85 -7.71 1.36 15.55
#